data_AF-A0A7J8VG40-F1
#
_entry.id   AF-A0A7J8VG40-F1
#
_cell.length_a   1.000
_cell.length_b   1.000
_cell.length_c   1.000
_cell.angle_alpha   90.00
_cell.angle_beta   90.00
_cell.angle_gamma   90.00
#
_symmetry.space_group_name_H-M   'P 1'
#
loop_
_entity.id
_entity.type
_entity.pdbx_description
1 polymer ?
#
loop_
_entity_poly.entity_id
_entity_poly.type
_entity_poly.pdbx_seq_one_letter_code
_entity_poly.pdbx_strand_id
1 'polypeptide(L)'
;MDEHLFRALAQFWNSTYSCFTFGEVDMVPTVEEYTTLLRCPRIQVDKIYSRACNVLTFTKKLTKIIGMSEQWVTARIKKKGENKCIPWKSLRDQILAHPDTKKNVDVFALSI
;
A
#
# COMPACT_ATOMS: atom_id res chain seq x y z
N MET A 1 -12.83 -4.37 -10.84
CA MET A 1 -12.19 -3.09 -10.49
C MET A 1 -11.89 -2.42 -11.81
N ASP A 2 -12.38 -1.21 -12.03
CA ASP A 2 -12.24 -0.53 -13.32
C ASP A 2 -10.91 0.23 -13.35
N GLU A 3 -9.96 -0.27 -14.15
CA GLU A 3 -8.63 0.33 -14.30
C GLU A 3 -8.70 1.76 -14.86
N HIS A 4 -9.66 2.03 -15.74
CA HIS A 4 -9.81 3.34 -16.36
C HIS A 4 -10.26 4.39 -15.35
N LEU A 5 -11.13 4.01 -14.42
CA LEU A 5 -11.61 4.88 -13.36
C LEU A 5 -10.49 5.27 -12.37
N PHE A 6 -9.65 4.32 -11.98
CA PHE A 6 -8.47 4.60 -11.16
C PHE A 6 -7.48 5.51 -11.88
N ARG A 7 -7.24 5.24 -13.18
CA ARG A 7 -6.35 6.05 -14.00
C ARG A 7 -6.85 7.48 -14.14
N ALA A 8 -8.17 7.68 -14.30
CA ALA A 8 -8.79 9.00 -14.33
C ALA A 8 -8.65 9.72 -12.98
N LEU A 9 -8.96 9.04 -11.87
CA LEU A 9 -8.84 9.63 -10.52
C LEU A 9 -7.40 10.07 -10.22
N ALA A 10 -6.42 9.25 -10.59
CA ALA A 10 -4.99 9.54 -10.37
C ALA A 10 -4.51 10.81 -11.10
N GLN A 11 -5.18 11.24 -12.18
CA GLN A 11 -4.84 12.49 -12.88
C GLN A 11 -5.12 13.73 -12.05
N PHE A 12 -6.03 13.63 -11.07
CA PHE A 12 -6.38 14.73 -10.18
C PHE A 12 -5.55 14.73 -8.89
N TRP A 13 -4.63 13.77 -8.70
CA TRP A 13 -3.78 13.73 -7.51
C TRP A 13 -2.78 14.88 -7.50
N ASN A 14 -2.86 15.73 -6.49
CA ASN A 14 -1.93 16.82 -6.26
C ASN A 14 -0.94 16.46 -5.15
N SER A 15 0.30 16.18 -5.51
CA SER A 15 1.35 15.79 -4.56
C SER A 15 1.75 16.91 -3.59
N THR A 16 1.52 18.18 -3.95
CA THR A 16 1.85 19.33 -3.09
C THR A 16 0.94 19.37 -1.87
N TYR A 17 -0.34 19.09 -2.07
CA TYR A 17 -1.37 19.16 -1.01
C TYR A 17 -1.78 17.78 -0.48
N SER A 18 -1.26 16.70 -1.07
CA SER A 18 -1.59 15.32 -0.69
C SER A 18 -3.10 15.02 -0.75
N CYS A 19 -3.79 15.59 -1.74
CA CYS A 19 -5.24 15.43 -1.96
C CYS A 19 -5.55 15.34 -3.47
N PHE A 20 -6.83 15.10 -3.80
CA PHE A 20 -7.31 15.23 -5.17
C PHE A 20 -7.86 16.63 -5.41
N THR A 21 -7.39 17.32 -6.44
CA THR A 21 -7.86 18.66 -6.79
C THR A 21 -8.74 18.61 -8.03
N PHE A 22 -10.01 19.02 -7.90
CA PHE A 22 -10.98 19.11 -8.99
C PHE A 22 -11.34 20.59 -9.22
N GLY A 23 -10.57 21.26 -10.07
CA GLY A 23 -10.70 22.71 -10.23
C GLY A 23 -10.34 23.43 -8.94
N GLU A 24 -11.31 24.07 -8.30
CA GLU A 24 -11.13 24.82 -7.04
C GLU A 24 -11.47 23.99 -5.78
N VAL A 25 -11.82 22.70 -5.95
CA VAL A 25 -12.19 21.83 -4.83
C VAL A 25 -11.08 20.84 -4.54
N ASP A 26 -10.54 20.90 -3.33
CA ASP A 26 -9.65 19.88 -2.79
C ASP A 26 -10.46 18.81 -2.04
N MET A 27 -10.20 17.55 -2.36
CA MET A 27 -10.90 16.41 -1.80
C MET A 27 -9.91 15.38 -1.25
N VAL A 28 -10.13 14.97 0.00
CA VAL A 28 -9.48 13.80 0.62
C VAL A 28 -10.61 12.83 0.97
N PRO A 29 -10.98 11.93 0.05
CA PRO A 29 -12.09 11.01 0.29
C PRO A 29 -11.84 10.13 1.52
N THR A 30 -12.90 9.87 2.28
CA THR A 30 -12.95 8.79 3.27
C THR A 30 -12.90 7.42 2.60
N VAL A 31 -12.69 6.37 3.39
CA VAL A 31 -12.65 4.99 2.86
C VAL A 31 -13.98 4.63 2.19
N GLU A 32 -15.09 5.04 2.78
CA GLU A 32 -16.45 4.84 2.28
C GLU A 32 -16.67 5.57 0.95
N GLU A 33 -16.21 6.82 0.85
CA GLU A 33 -16.28 7.61 -0.38
C GLU A 33 -15.40 6.99 -1.48
N TYR A 34 -14.19 6.51 -1.16
CA TYR A 34 -13.38 5.75 -2.12
C TYR A 34 -14.10 4.49 -2.61
N THR A 35 -14.73 3.72 -1.72
CA THR A 35 -15.46 2.52 -2.13
C THR A 35 -16.62 2.84 -3.07
N THR A 36 -17.28 3.98 -2.84
CA THR A 36 -18.38 4.46 -3.67
C THR A 36 -17.88 4.97 -5.02
N LEU A 37 -16.92 5.90 -5.01
CA LEU A 37 -16.32 6.53 -6.19
C LEU A 37 -15.71 5.48 -7.13
N LEU A 38 -14.93 4.54 -6.58
CA LEU A 38 -14.22 3.52 -7.36
C LEU A 38 -15.09 2.31 -7.70
N ARG A 39 -16.38 2.32 -7.33
CA ARG A 39 -17.32 1.20 -7.45
C ARG A 39 -16.69 -0.09 -6.89
N CYS A 40 -16.03 0.04 -5.74
CA CYS A 40 -15.31 -1.02 -5.05
C CYS A 40 -15.97 -1.27 -3.69
N PRO A 41 -17.17 -1.88 -3.64
CA PRO A 41 -18.02 -1.93 -2.43
C PRO A 41 -17.40 -2.73 -1.27
N ARG A 42 -16.28 -3.42 -1.49
CA ARG A 42 -15.53 -4.13 -0.45
C ARG A 42 -14.04 -4.06 -0.77
N ILE A 43 -13.30 -3.29 0.02
CA ILE A 43 -11.85 -3.44 0.09
C ILE A 43 -11.57 -4.81 0.72
N GLN A 44 -11.29 -5.78 -0.12
CA GLN A 44 -10.78 -7.09 0.31
C GLN A 44 -9.33 -6.88 0.73
N VAL A 45 -9.09 -6.70 2.03
CA VAL A 45 -7.77 -6.43 2.61
C VAL A 45 -6.75 -7.50 2.22
N ASP A 46 -7.22 -8.73 2.03
CA ASP A 46 -6.47 -9.88 1.53
C ASP A 46 -6.03 -9.75 0.05
N LYS A 47 -6.66 -8.83 -0.69
CA LYS A 47 -6.35 -8.51 -2.10
C LYS A 47 -5.56 -7.23 -2.29
N ILE A 48 -5.21 -6.52 -1.21
CA ILE A 48 -4.29 -5.39 -1.25
C ILE A 48 -2.86 -5.93 -1.17
N TYR A 49 -2.01 -5.46 -2.06
CA TYR A 49 -0.61 -5.86 -2.12
C TYR A 49 0.27 -4.64 -2.28
N SER A 50 1.42 -4.67 -1.60
CA SER A 50 2.52 -3.76 -1.85
C SER A 50 3.47 -4.38 -2.88
N ARG A 51 3.97 -3.56 -3.81
CA ARG A 51 4.94 -4.00 -4.82
C ARG A 51 6.33 -4.05 -4.18
N ALA A 52 6.99 -5.19 -4.30
CA ALA A 52 8.38 -5.35 -3.87
C ALA A 52 9.34 -4.98 -5.01
N CYS A 53 9.46 -3.67 -5.29
CA CYS A 53 10.43 -3.15 -6.26
C CYS A 53 11.85 -3.54 -5.81
N ASN A 54 12.58 -4.30 -6.64
CA ASN A 54 13.86 -4.91 -6.29
C ASN A 54 13.77 -5.74 -4.98
N VAL A 55 13.28 -6.97 -5.12
CA VAL A 55 13.01 -7.90 -4.00
C VAL A 55 14.15 -7.97 -2.98
N LEU A 56 15.41 -8.01 -3.42
CA LEU A 56 16.54 -8.11 -2.52
C LEU A 56 16.63 -6.88 -1.61
N THR A 57 16.49 -5.69 -2.20
CA THR A 57 16.54 -4.42 -1.45
C THR A 57 15.32 -4.26 -0.55
N PHE A 58 14.14 -4.60 -1.06
CA PHE A 58 12.90 -4.59 -0.30
C PHE A 58 13.00 -5.50 0.93
N THR A 59 13.44 -6.75 0.73
CA THR A 59 13.61 -7.73 1.81
C THR A 59 14.58 -7.21 2.87
N LYS A 60 15.76 -6.73 2.49
CA LYS A 60 16.76 -6.20 3.45
C LYS A 60 16.26 -5.00 4.24
N LYS A 61 15.53 -4.08 3.60
CA LYS A 61 14.94 -2.92 4.30
C LYS A 61 13.84 -3.38 5.25
N LEU A 62 12.96 -4.25 4.79
CA LEU A 62 11.86 -4.74 5.61
C LEU A 62 12.39 -5.48 6.84
N THR A 63 13.30 -6.44 6.68
CA THR A 63 13.90 -7.19 7.80
C THR A 63 14.57 -6.28 8.81
N LYS A 64 15.27 -5.22 8.38
CA LYS A 64 15.87 -4.24 9.28
C LYS A 64 14.83 -3.48 10.12
N ILE A 65 13.65 -3.20 9.55
CA ILE A 65 12.59 -2.46 10.24
C ILE A 65 11.82 -3.37 11.21
N ILE A 66 11.28 -4.50 10.72
CA ILE A 66 10.41 -5.39 11.51
C ILE A 66 11.18 -6.41 12.37
N GLY A 67 12.49 -6.56 12.16
CA GLY A 67 13.32 -7.53 12.90
C GLY A 67 13.09 -9.00 12.53
N MET A 68 12.33 -9.27 11.47
CA MET A 68 12.07 -10.64 10.98
C MET A 68 13.21 -11.14 10.09
N SER A 69 13.31 -12.46 9.93
CA SER A 69 14.29 -13.06 9.03
C SER A 69 13.96 -12.81 7.55
N GLU A 70 14.98 -12.84 6.69
CA GLU A 70 14.75 -12.72 5.24
C GLU A 70 13.84 -13.85 4.71
N GLN A 71 13.95 -15.04 5.29
CA GLN A 71 13.10 -16.20 4.98
C GLN A 71 11.61 -15.93 5.27
N TRP A 72 11.32 -15.25 6.38
CA TRP A 72 9.94 -14.87 6.74
C TRP A 72 9.34 -13.92 5.69
N VAL A 73 10.15 -12.99 5.18
CA VAL A 73 9.73 -12.02 4.15
C VAL A 73 9.54 -12.72 2.81
N THR A 74 10.52 -13.51 2.36
CA THR A 74 10.47 -14.19 1.06
C THR A 74 9.32 -15.19 0.97
N ALA A 75 8.99 -15.89 2.07
CA ALA A 75 7.85 -16.80 2.14
C ALA A 75 6.48 -16.10 1.92
N ARG A 76 6.42 -14.77 2.13
CA ARG A 76 5.20 -13.96 1.97
C ARG A 76 5.14 -13.21 0.64
N ILE A 77 6.23 -13.17 -0.12
CA ILE A 77 6.25 -12.58 -1.45
C ILE A 77 5.54 -13.53 -2.43
N LYS A 78 4.55 -13.00 -3.13
CA LYS A 78 3.76 -13.69 -4.16
C LYS A 78 3.99 -13.04 -5.52
N LYS A 79 3.95 -13.84 -6.59
CA LYS A 79 3.90 -13.32 -7.97
C LYS A 79 2.46 -12.89 -8.28
N LYS A 80 2.27 -11.64 -8.70
CA LYS A 80 0.98 -11.08 -9.13
C LYS A 80 1.16 -10.42 -10.49
N GLY A 81 0.77 -11.13 -11.55
CA GLY A 81 1.14 -10.77 -12.92
C GLY A 81 2.65 -10.86 -13.11
N GLU A 82 3.26 -9.81 -13.64
CA GLU A 82 4.72 -9.69 -13.79
C GLU A 82 5.43 -9.23 -12.50
N ASN A 83 4.67 -8.72 -11.54
CA ASN A 83 5.21 -8.12 -10.33
C ASN A 83 5.37 -9.15 -9.21
N LYS A 84 6.39 -8.94 -8.37
CA LYS A 84 6.51 -9.59 -7.07
C LYS A 84 5.96 -8.66 -6.00
N CYS A 85 5.04 -9.17 -5.18
CA CYS A 85 4.29 -8.36 -4.24
C CYS A 85 4.15 -9.06 -2.89
N ILE A 86 4.00 -8.28 -1.82
CA ILE A 86 3.68 -8.79 -0.49
C ILE A 86 2.24 -8.37 -0.13
N PRO A 87 1.40 -9.25 0.44
CA PRO A 87 0.07 -8.88 0.90
C PRO A 87 0.14 -7.78 1.98
N TRP A 88 -0.69 -6.75 1.86
CA TRP A 88 -0.79 -5.67 2.85
C TRP A 88 -1.14 -6.21 4.24
N LYS A 89 -2.04 -7.20 4.32
CA LYS A 89 -2.39 -7.84 5.59
C LYS A 89 -1.15 -8.31 6.36
N SER A 90 -0.20 -8.95 5.67
CA SER A 90 1.04 -9.43 6.28
C SER A 90 1.89 -8.31 6.87
N LEU A 91 1.93 -7.15 6.20
CA LEU A 91 2.67 -5.97 6.66
C LEU A 91 1.94 -5.26 7.80
N ARG A 92 0.63 -5.07 7.67
CA ARG A 92 -0.22 -4.44 8.67
C ARG A 92 -0.20 -5.20 9.99
N ASP A 93 -0.27 -6.53 9.94
CA ASP A 93 -0.23 -7.35 11.15
C ASP A 93 1.12 -7.19 11.88
N GLN A 94 2.22 -6.87 11.17
CA GLN A 94 3.49 -6.49 11.80
C GLN A 94 3.48 -5.07 12.36
N ILE A 95 2.94 -4.10 11.62
CA ILE A 95 2.80 -2.70 12.07
C ILE A 95 2.00 -2.63 13.38
N LEU A 96 0.88 -3.36 13.46
CA LEU A 96 0.03 -3.37 14.64
C LEU A 96 0.69 -4.06 15.86
N ALA A 97 1.59 -5.01 15.63
CA ALA A 97 2.29 -5.73 16.69
C ALA A 97 3.57 -5.02 17.16
N HIS A 98 4.04 -3.98 16.44
CA HIS A 98 5.34 -3.37 16.69
C HIS A 98 5.21 -2.18 17.66
N PRO A 99 5.93 -2.17 18.80
CA PRO A 99 5.79 -1.14 19.84
C PRO A 99 6.35 0.23 19.44
N ASP A 100 7.31 0.25 18.53
CA ASP A 100 7.91 1.49 17.99
C ASP A 100 7.06 2.06 16.84
N THR A 101 6.41 3.20 17.10
CA THR A 101 5.56 3.91 16.14
C THR A 101 6.35 4.49 14.97
N LYS A 102 7.65 4.77 15.12
CA LYS A 102 8.48 5.28 14.01
C LYS A 102 8.73 4.18 12.99
N LYS A 103 9.06 2.98 13.46
CA LYS A 103 9.23 1.81 12.59
C LYS A 103 7.94 1.47 11.84
N ASN A 104 6.78 1.70 12.46
CA ASN A 104 5.48 1.51 11.79
C ASN A 104 5.31 2.42 10.57
N VAL A 105 5.71 3.68 10.70
CA VAL A 105 5.74 4.63 9.58
C VAL A 105 6.74 4.19 8.52
N ASP A 106 7.91 3.69 8.91
CA ASP A 106 8.92 3.20 7.96
C ASP A 106 8.45 1.97 7.17
N VAL A 107 7.74 1.02 7.80
CA VAL A 107 7.12 -0.13 7.08
C VAL A 107 6.07 0.37 6.10
N PHE A 108 5.22 1.31 6.52
CA PHE A 108 4.20 1.88 5.65
C PHE A 108 4.85 2.57 4.44
N ALA A 109 5.82 3.45 4.65
CA ALA A 109 6.53 4.15 3.59
C ALA A 109 7.28 3.21 2.64
N LEU A 110 7.80 2.09 3.13
CA LEU A 110 8.41 1.05 2.28
C LEU A 110 7.38 0.33 1.38
N SER A 111 6.10 0.38 1.75
CA SER A 111 5.03 -0.42 1.16
C SER A 111 4.22 0.31 0.08
N ILE A 112 4.44 1.62 -0.11
CA ILE A 112 3.79 2.50 -1.10
C ILE A 112 4.78 2.85 -2.20
#